data_AF-A0A7C4DSS9-F1
#
_entry.id   AF-A0A7C4DSS9-F1
#
_cell.length_a   1.000
_cell.length_b   1.000
_cell.length_c   1.000
_cell.angle_alpha   90.00
_cell.angle_beta   90.00
_cell.angle_gamma   90.00
#
_symmetry.space_group_name_H-M   'P 1'
#
loop_
_entity.id
_entity.type
_entity.pdbx_description
1 polymer ?
#
loop_
_entity_poly.entity_id
_entity_poly.type
_entity_poly.pdbx_seq_one_letter_code
_entity_poly.pdbx_strand_id
1 'polypeptide(L)'
;MKRFVRREDLSDEERRESERMSWKGSIVFSELYRFDPPLLIKETTLSGLRARGKCWHGYPLTEEQVNEILSAAEALCSVKKI
;
A
#
# COMPACT_ATOMS: atom_id res chain seq x y z
N MET A 1 -7.87 -7.15 8.17
CA MET A 1 -8.10 -8.23 7.18
C MET A 1 -8.18 -7.62 5.79
N LYS A 2 -7.45 -8.14 4.80
CA LYS A 2 -7.57 -7.71 3.40
C LYS A 2 -8.46 -8.71 2.65
N ARG A 3 -9.44 -8.22 1.89
CA ARG A 3 -10.34 -9.05 1.06
C ARG A 3 -10.14 -8.69 -0.40
N PHE A 4 -9.85 -9.67 -1.23
CA PHE A 4 -9.90 -9.50 -2.68
C PHE A 4 -11.33 -9.77 -3.17
N VAL A 5 -11.89 -8.82 -3.89
CA VAL A 5 -13.21 -8.93 -4.53
C VAL A 5 -12.97 -9.10 -6.02
N ARG A 6 -13.43 -10.22 -6.59
CA ARG A 6 -13.27 -10.48 -8.03
C ARG A 6 -14.13 -9.51 -8.83
N ARG A 7 -13.72 -9.24 -10.06
CA ARG A 7 -14.37 -8.27 -10.95
C ARG A 7 -15.87 -8.52 -11.14
N GLU A 8 -16.27 -9.77 -11.24
CA GLU A 8 -17.67 -10.21 -11.35
C GLU A 8 -18.53 -9.87 -10.13
N ASP A 9 -17.90 -9.71 -8.96
CA ASP A 9 -18.54 -9.40 -7.68
C ASP A 9 -18.51 -7.89 -7.37
N LEU A 10 -17.97 -7.05 -8.26
CA LEU A 10 -17.93 -5.59 -8.12
C LEU A 10 -19.25 -4.94 -8.56
N SER A 11 -19.48 -3.71 -8.07
CA SER A 11 -20.58 -2.87 -8.57
C SER A 11 -20.45 -2.62 -10.08
N ASP A 12 -21.56 -2.30 -10.76
CA ASP A 12 -21.54 -2.07 -12.22
C ASP A 12 -20.53 -1.00 -12.65
N GLU A 13 -20.37 0.05 -11.85
CA GLU A 13 -19.41 1.13 -12.12
C GLU A 13 -17.96 0.65 -11.97
N GLU A 14 -17.62 0.03 -10.83
CA GLU A 14 -16.28 -0.50 -10.57
C GLU A 14 -15.90 -1.62 -11.54
N ARG A 15 -16.87 -2.45 -11.94
CA ARG A 15 -16.65 -3.50 -12.95
C ARG A 15 -16.28 -2.90 -14.29
N ARG A 16 -17.04 -1.91 -14.78
CA ARG A 16 -16.75 -1.22 -16.06
C ARG A 16 -15.36 -0.60 -16.04
N GLU A 17 -14.97 0.03 -14.93
CA GLU A 17 -13.64 0.61 -14.78
C GLU A 17 -12.55 -0.47 -14.72
N SER A 18 -12.78 -1.56 -13.98
CA SER A 18 -11.86 -2.70 -13.93
C SER A 18 -11.66 -3.35 -15.30
N GLU A 19 -12.70 -3.44 -16.13
CA GLU A 19 -12.60 -3.94 -17.51
C GLU A 19 -11.80 -3.00 -18.40
N ARG A 20 -12.11 -1.69 -18.35
CA ARG A 20 -11.40 -0.64 -19.08
C ARG A 20 -9.91 -0.66 -18.78
N MET A 21 -9.55 -0.89 -17.52
CA MET A 21 -8.16 -0.91 -17.04
C MET A 21 -7.52 -2.32 -17.08
N SER A 22 -8.25 -3.34 -17.54
CA SER A 22 -7.81 -4.75 -17.54
C SER A 22 -7.39 -5.28 -16.17
N TRP A 23 -8.00 -4.77 -15.09
CA TRP A 23 -7.82 -5.26 -13.74
C TRP A 23 -8.69 -6.50 -13.49
N LYS A 24 -8.25 -7.34 -12.55
CA LYS A 24 -8.91 -8.60 -12.18
C LYS A 24 -9.94 -8.47 -11.05
N GLY A 25 -9.98 -7.33 -10.38
CA GLY A 25 -10.78 -7.10 -9.18
C GLY A 25 -10.18 -6.02 -8.29
N SER A 26 -10.73 -5.87 -7.09
CA SER A 26 -10.34 -4.86 -6.11
C SER A 26 -9.80 -5.49 -4.82
N ILE A 27 -8.85 -4.83 -4.18
CA ILE A 27 -8.36 -5.18 -2.85
C ILE A 27 -9.00 -4.22 -1.85
N VAL A 28 -9.80 -4.77 -0.94
CA VAL A 28 -10.47 -4.01 0.13
C VAL A 28 -9.69 -4.19 1.42
N PHE A 29 -9.26 -3.08 2.00
CA PHE A 29 -8.62 -3.04 3.32
C PHE A 29 -9.66 -2.71 4.38
N SER A 30 -9.66 -3.46 5.48
CA SER A 30 -10.56 -3.19 6.62
C SER A 30 -10.11 -1.99 7.45
N GLU A 31 -8.82 -1.69 7.45
CA GLU A 31 -8.20 -0.65 8.25
C GLU A 31 -7.08 0.00 7.45
N LEU A 32 -6.99 1.32 7.56
CA LEU A 32 -5.93 2.11 6.96
C LEU A 32 -5.38 3.05 8.03
N TYR A 33 -4.08 3.30 7.96
CA TYR A 33 -3.38 4.18 8.87
C TYR A 33 -2.58 5.20 8.06
N ARG A 34 -2.55 6.43 8.55
CA ARG A 34 -1.79 7.54 7.99
C ARG A 34 -0.62 7.87 8.88
N PHE A 35 0.55 8.03 8.27
CA PHE A 35 1.71 8.65 8.90
C PHE A 35 1.64 10.17 8.73
N ASP A 36 1.76 10.90 9.82
CA ASP A 36 1.68 12.35 9.88
C ASP A 36 2.79 12.93 10.77
N PRO A 37 3.83 13.58 10.20
CA PRO A 37 4.05 13.80 8.76
C PRO A 37 4.30 12.50 7.99
N PRO A 38 4.22 12.49 6.64
CA PRO A 38 4.54 11.31 5.84
C PRO A 38 5.99 10.85 6.09
N LEU A 39 6.19 9.56 6.33
CA LEU A 39 7.51 8.95 6.43
C LEU A 39 8.17 8.90 5.04
N LEU A 40 9.34 9.52 4.89
CA LEU A 40 10.01 9.59 3.59
C LEU A 40 10.78 8.30 3.32
N ILE A 41 10.78 7.82 2.07
CA ILE A 41 11.52 6.60 1.67
C ILE A 41 13.01 6.68 2.08
N LYS A 42 13.61 7.86 1.97
CA LYS A 42 15.02 8.11 2.35
C LYS A 42 15.31 7.91 3.85
N GLU A 43 14.28 7.94 4.69
CA GLU A 43 14.35 7.75 6.16
C GLU A 43 14.10 6.28 6.55
N THR A 44 13.93 5.39 5.56
CA THR A 44 13.69 3.97 5.77
C THR A 44 14.81 3.12 5.15
N THR A 45 14.82 1.82 5.47
CA THR A 45 15.74 0.85 4.87
C THR A 45 15.50 0.62 3.38
N LEU A 46 14.39 1.12 2.84
CA LEU A 46 14.09 1.12 1.42
C LEU A 46 14.97 2.10 0.62
N SER A 47 15.61 3.07 1.27
CA SER A 47 16.47 4.08 0.64
C SER A 47 17.64 3.48 -0.14
N GLY A 48 18.17 2.33 0.29
CA GLY A 48 19.26 1.61 -0.35
C GLY A 48 18.84 0.73 -1.54
N LEU A 49 17.53 0.58 -1.78
CA LEU A 49 17.03 -0.28 -2.85
C LEU A 49 17.16 0.39 -4.21
N ARG A 50 17.34 -0.45 -5.25
CA ARG A 50 17.37 0.02 -6.64
C ARG A 50 15.98 0.37 -7.20
N ALA A 51 14.91 0.16 -6.44
CA ALA A 51 13.54 0.47 -6.85
C ALA A 51 13.35 1.98 -7.03
N ARG A 52 12.77 2.40 -8.16
CA ARG A 52 12.55 3.81 -8.49
C ARG A 52 11.20 4.00 -9.19
N GLY A 53 10.57 5.14 -8.94
CA GLY A 53 9.32 5.56 -9.59
C GLY A 53 8.27 4.46 -9.58
N LYS A 54 7.82 4.03 -10.77
CA LYS A 54 6.76 3.03 -10.92
C LYS A 54 7.05 1.67 -10.29
N CYS A 55 8.32 1.33 -10.02
CA CYS A 55 8.68 0.05 -9.40
C CYS A 55 8.19 -0.09 -7.97
N TRP A 56 7.78 1.02 -7.32
CA TRP A 56 7.17 0.99 -6.00
C TRP A 56 5.73 0.45 -6.03
N HIS A 57 5.04 0.51 -7.18
CA HIS A 57 3.68 -0.02 -7.30
C HIS A 57 3.69 -1.54 -7.23
N GLY A 58 3.33 -2.08 -6.07
CA GLY A 58 3.34 -3.52 -5.81
C GLY A 58 4.72 -4.07 -5.48
N TYR A 59 5.67 -3.23 -5.05
CA TYR A 59 6.96 -3.71 -4.56
C TYR A 59 6.75 -4.60 -3.32
N PRO A 60 7.23 -5.86 -3.34
CA PRO A 60 7.08 -6.75 -2.20
C PRO A 60 8.02 -6.30 -1.08
N LEU A 61 7.49 -6.18 0.13
CA LEU A 61 8.28 -5.93 1.32
C LEU A 61 8.50 -7.23 2.08
N THR A 62 9.72 -7.45 2.56
CA THR A 62 9.99 -8.52 3.53
C THR A 62 9.42 -8.15 4.89
N GLU A 63 9.23 -9.15 5.76
CA GLU A 63 8.76 -8.90 7.14
C GLU A 63 9.72 -8.01 7.92
N GLU A 64 11.03 -8.21 7.73
CA GLU A 64 12.09 -7.36 8.29
C GLU A 64 11.94 -5.89 7.85
N GLN A 65 11.80 -5.65 6.54
CA GLN A 65 11.58 -4.29 6.02
C GLN A 65 10.31 -3.66 6.58
N VAL A 66 9.23 -4.43 6.72
CA VAL A 66 7.98 -3.93 7.33
C VAL A 66 8.22 -3.49 8.77
N ASN A 67 8.87 -4.32 9.58
CA ASN A 67 9.15 -4.00 10.98
C ASN A 67 10.05 -2.76 11.14
N GLU A 68 11.07 -2.63 10.30
CA GLU A 68 11.96 -1.46 10.29
C GLU A 68 11.21 -0.18 9.89
N ILE A 69 10.36 -0.24 8.85
CA ILE A 69 9.53 0.89 8.43
C ILE A 69 8.57 1.30 9.53
N LEU A 70 7.90 0.35 10.19
CA LEU A 70 6.98 0.64 11.28
C LEU A 70 7.71 1.24 12.49
N SER A 71 8.89 0.71 12.84
CA SER A 71 9.73 1.27 13.92
C SER A 71 10.16 2.71 13.61
N ALA A 72 10.55 3.00 12.37
CA ALA A 72 10.86 4.36 11.94
C ALA A 72 9.63 5.29 11.99
N ALA A 73 8.46 4.78 11.58
CA ALA A 73 7.20 5.53 11.65
C ALA A 73 6.83 5.89 13.09
N GLU A 74 6.99 4.98 14.05
CA GLU A 74 6.73 5.24 15.47
C GLU A 74 7.65 6.32 16.06
N ALA A 75 8.89 6.39 15.58
CA ALA A 75 9.86 7.39 16.04
C ALA A 75 9.68 8.78 15.40
N LEU A 76 9.26 8.83 14.13
CA LEU A 76 9.29 10.05 13.32
C LEU A 76 7.90 10.61 12.99
N CYS A 77 6.85 9.83 13.14
CA CYS A 77 5.50 10.16 12.69
C CYS A 77 4.46 9.93 13.79
N SER A 78 3.35 10.67 13.72
CA SER A 78 2.11 10.26 14.36
C SER A 78 1.37 9.29 13.45
N VAL A 79 1.02 8.11 13.97
CA VAL A 79 0.25 7.10 13.24
C VAL A 79 -1.23 7.22 13.62
N LYS A 80 -2.08 7.59 12.66
CA LYS A 80 -3.51 7.84 12.88
C LYS A 80 -4.35 6.90 12.03
N LYS A 81 -5.39 6.29 12.60
CA LYS A 81 -6.36 5.49 11.83
C LYS A 81 -7.19 6.39 10.91
N ILE A 82 -7.46 5.92 9.69
CA ILE A 82 -8.34 6.56 8.69
C ILE A 82 -9.68 5.81 8.65
#